data_AF-A0A368KJ54-F1
#
_entry.id   AF-A0A368KJ54-F1
#
_cell.length_a   1.000
_cell.length_b   1.000
_cell.length_c   1.000
_cell.angle_alpha   90.00
_cell.angle_beta   90.00
_cell.angle_gamma   90.00
#
_symmetry.space_group_name_H-M   'P 1'
#
loop_
_entity.id
_entity.type
_entity.pdbx_description
1 polymer ?
#
loop_
_entity_poly.entity_id
_entity_poly.type
_entity_poly.pdbx_seq_one_letter_code
_entity_poly.pdbx_strand_id
1 'polypeptide(L)'
;MAHILSPADGASYLDPEEVFRRLREEFDYTAIDRDEGSDVVAAIIAKLVELKAPQEVIDFQVACQDRAIQVKIAEDAVSEDYLQFTVKPNDGIFIGYVSAEHEAAMRPLVERCARVLGYQIELI
;
A
#
# COMPACT_ATOMS: atom_id res chain seq x y z
N MET A 1 12.56 2.30 8.65
CA MET A 1 11.44 3.19 8.96
C MET A 1 10.32 2.89 8.00
N ALA A 2 9.07 3.11 8.40
CA ALA A 2 7.95 2.96 7.50
C ALA A 2 6.92 4.07 7.75
N HIS A 3 6.10 4.33 6.73
CA HIS A 3 4.91 5.16 6.87
C HIS A 3 3.68 4.29 6.68
N ILE A 4 2.61 4.63 7.39
CA ILE A 4 1.26 4.15 7.10
C ILE A 4 0.45 5.33 6.56
N LEU A 5 -0.24 5.08 5.44
CA LEU A 5 -1.26 5.98 4.93
C LEU A 5 -2.63 5.39 5.27
N SER A 6 -3.44 6.15 5.99
CA SER A 6 -4.78 5.76 6.42
C SER A 6 -5.75 6.93 6.27
N PRO A 7 -7.06 6.68 6.11
CA PRO A 7 -8.07 7.75 6.13
C PRO A 7 -7.98 8.55 7.43
N ALA A 8 -8.34 9.84 7.36
CA ALA A 8 -8.54 10.63 8.56
C ALA A 8 -9.59 10.00 9.51
N ASP A 9 -9.51 10.32 10.80
CA ASP A 9 -10.44 9.79 11.81
C ASP A 9 -11.91 9.85 11.37
N GLY A 10 -12.55 8.68 11.36
CA GLY A 10 -13.96 8.53 10.98
C GLY A 10 -14.24 8.43 9.47
N ALA A 11 -13.23 8.60 8.61
CA ALA A 11 -13.36 8.33 7.18
C ALA A 11 -13.18 6.84 6.87
N SER A 12 -13.84 6.36 5.82
CA SER A 12 -13.73 4.97 5.37
C SER A 12 -12.50 4.77 4.48
N TYR A 13 -11.93 3.57 4.54
CA TYR A 13 -10.92 3.13 3.58
C TYR A 13 -11.50 3.09 2.17
N LEU A 14 -10.72 3.56 1.21
CA LEU A 14 -11.01 3.41 -0.21
C LEU A 14 -10.87 1.95 -0.62
N ASP A 15 -11.70 1.53 -1.57
CA ASP A 15 -11.54 0.25 -2.25
C ASP A 15 -10.23 0.25 -3.06
N PRO A 16 -9.52 -0.89 -3.17
CA PRO A 16 -8.32 -1.01 -3.99
C PRO A 16 -8.46 -0.45 -5.42
N GLU A 17 -9.61 -0.66 -6.09
CA GLU A 17 -9.84 -0.11 -7.43
C GLU A 17 -9.91 1.43 -7.44
N GLU A 18 -10.51 2.01 -6.40
CA GLU A 18 -10.63 3.46 -6.25
C GLU A 18 -9.27 4.09 -5.92
N VAL A 19 -8.44 3.42 -5.11
CA VAL A 19 -7.05 3.82 -4.88
C VAL A 19 -6.30 3.86 -6.21
N PHE A 20 -6.35 2.78 -7.00
CA PHE A 20 -5.70 2.74 -8.30
C PHE A 20 -6.20 3.85 -9.23
N ARG A 21 -7.52 4.04 -9.33
CA ARG A 21 -8.12 5.06 -10.19
C ARG A 21 -7.57 6.46 -9.87
N ARG A 22 -7.54 6.85 -8.59
CA ARG A 22 -7.04 8.16 -8.18
C ARG A 22 -5.55 8.33 -8.41
N LEU A 23 -4.76 7.29 -8.14
CA LEU A 23 -3.31 7.35 -8.37
C LEU A 23 -3.00 7.47 -9.86
N ARG A 24 -3.72 6.74 -10.72
CA ARG A 24 -3.57 6.84 -12.17
C ARG A 24 -3.91 8.23 -12.73
N GLU A 25 -4.81 8.96 -12.09
CA GLU A 25 -5.17 10.33 -12.48
C GLU A 25 -4.11 11.36 -12.07
N GLU A 26 -3.29 11.05 -11.06
CA GLU A 26 -2.26 11.95 -10.55
C GLU A 26 -0.86 11.65 -11.12
N PHE A 27 -0.47 10.38 -11.20
CA PHE A 27 0.90 9.96 -11.51
C PHE A 27 1.06 9.55 -12.98
N ASP A 28 2.14 10.02 -13.61
CA ASP A 28 2.46 9.73 -15.02
C ASP A 28 2.67 8.24 -15.28
N TYR A 29 3.19 7.51 -14.29
CA TYR A 29 3.25 6.06 -14.32
C TYR A 29 2.54 5.47 -13.11
N THR A 30 1.52 4.64 -13.39
CA THR A 30 0.84 3.81 -12.40
C THR A 30 0.62 2.42 -12.98
N ALA A 31 1.08 1.39 -12.30
CA ALA A 31 0.85 -0.01 -12.65
C ALA A 31 0.25 -0.77 -11.46
N ILE A 32 -0.54 -1.79 -11.77
CA ILE A 32 -1.09 -2.72 -10.78
C ILE A 32 -0.80 -4.16 -11.17
N ASP A 33 -0.56 -4.99 -10.15
CA ASP A 33 -0.42 -6.43 -10.27
C ASP A 33 -1.26 -7.11 -9.19
N ARG A 34 -2.28 -7.86 -9.61
CA ARG A 34 -3.19 -8.59 -8.72
C ARG A 34 -2.58 -9.88 -8.23
N ASP A 35 -1.81 -10.55 -9.07
CA ASP A 35 -1.19 -11.82 -8.72
C ASP A 35 -0.09 -11.55 -7.68
N GLU A 36 0.73 -10.52 -7.88
CA GLU A 36 1.71 -10.06 -6.89
C GLU A 36 1.02 -9.59 -5.60
N GLY A 37 -0.10 -8.88 -5.70
CA GLY A 37 -0.89 -8.47 -4.53
C GLY A 37 -1.38 -9.67 -3.69
N SER A 38 -1.90 -10.70 -4.36
CA SER A 38 -2.34 -11.95 -3.74
C SER A 38 -1.16 -12.71 -3.10
N ASP A 39 -0.02 -12.78 -3.78
CA ASP A 39 1.20 -13.42 -3.28
C ASP A 39 1.74 -12.74 -2.02
N VAL A 40 1.72 -11.40 -1.96
CA VAL A 40 2.10 -10.66 -0.75
C VAL A 40 1.17 -10.99 0.41
N VAL A 41 -0.15 -11.05 0.18
CA VAL A 41 -1.10 -11.43 1.24
C VAL A 41 -0.89 -12.88 1.68
N ALA A 42 -0.63 -13.80 0.76
CA ALA A 42 -0.31 -15.19 1.08
C ALA A 42 0.95 -15.31 1.96
N ALA A 43 1.99 -14.51 1.67
CA ALA A 43 3.20 -14.45 2.50
C ALA A 43 2.91 -13.91 3.91
N ILE A 44 2.06 -12.87 4.02
CA ILE A 44 1.61 -12.33 5.32
C ILE A 44 0.85 -13.41 6.12
N ILE A 45 -0.10 -14.12 5.48
CA ILE A 45 -0.86 -15.20 6.12
C ILE A 45 0.08 -16.30 6.62
N ALA A 46 1.02 -16.76 5.77
CA ALA A 46 2.00 -17.77 6.16
C ALA A 46 2.80 -17.34 7.39
N LYS A 47 3.20 -16.06 7.44
CA LYS A 47 3.93 -15.51 8.59
C LYS A 47 3.06 -15.43 9.86
N LEU A 48 1.80 -15.02 9.74
CA LEU A 48 0.87 -14.96 10.87
C LEU A 48 0.59 -16.36 11.45
N VAL A 49 0.48 -17.38 10.60
CA VAL A 49 0.35 -18.78 11.03
C VAL A 49 1.60 -19.24 11.78
N GLU A 50 2.80 -18.95 11.26
CA GLU A 50 4.08 -19.26 11.94
C GLU A 50 4.16 -18.62 13.32
N LEU A 51 3.73 -17.36 13.42
CA LEU A 51 3.72 -16.58 14.67
C LEU A 51 2.55 -16.93 15.60
N LYS A 52 1.66 -17.84 15.20
CA LYS A 52 0.44 -18.22 15.95
C LYS A 52 -0.42 -16.99 16.30
N ALA A 53 -0.56 -16.07 15.35
CA ALA A 53 -1.43 -14.92 15.50
C ALA A 53 -2.89 -15.35 15.75
N PRO A 54 -3.73 -14.52 16.38
CA PRO A 54 -5.14 -14.82 16.56
C PRO A 54 -5.83 -15.13 15.21
N GLN A 55 -6.74 -16.11 15.21
CA GLN A 55 -7.42 -16.57 13.99
C GLN A 55 -8.15 -15.42 13.28
N GLU A 56 -8.74 -14.49 14.02
CA GLU A 56 -9.42 -13.31 13.47
C GLU A 56 -8.50 -12.44 12.61
N VAL A 57 -7.21 -12.34 12.96
CA VAL A 57 -6.21 -11.60 12.17
C VAL A 57 -5.88 -12.33 10.88
N ILE A 58 -5.81 -13.67 10.93
CA ILE A 58 -5.56 -14.52 9.75
C ILE A 58 -6.76 -14.44 8.81
N ASP A 59 -7.98 -14.60 9.33
CA ASP A 59 -9.22 -14.57 8.56
C ASP A 59 -9.41 -13.23 7.85
N PHE A 60 -9.03 -12.13 8.50
CA PHE A 60 -9.02 -10.80 7.87
C PHE A 60 -8.11 -10.75 6.64
N GLN A 61 -6.88 -11.28 6.74
CA GLN A 61 -5.96 -11.30 5.59
C GLN A 61 -6.46 -12.23 4.48
N VAL A 62 -7.00 -13.41 4.83
CA VAL A 62 -7.60 -14.35 3.87
C VAL A 62 -8.73 -13.67 3.09
N ALA A 63 -9.61 -12.93 3.77
CA ALA A 63 -10.71 -12.20 3.12
C ALA A 63 -10.25 -11.08 2.18
N CYS A 64 -9.01 -10.60 2.33
CA CYS A 64 -8.42 -9.57 1.49
C CYS A 64 -7.69 -10.13 0.26
N GLN A 65 -7.31 -11.42 0.25
CA GLN A 65 -6.37 -11.97 -0.72
C GLN A 65 -6.78 -11.76 -2.18
N ASP A 66 -8.03 -12.07 -2.54
CA ASP A 66 -8.53 -11.93 -3.92
C ASP A 66 -8.75 -10.48 -4.36
N ARG A 67 -8.65 -9.52 -3.42
CA ARG A 67 -8.88 -8.09 -3.66
C ARG A 67 -7.62 -7.26 -3.46
N ALA A 68 -6.53 -7.87 -3.01
CA ALA A 68 -5.28 -7.18 -2.83
C ALA A 68 -4.66 -6.87 -4.19
N ILE A 69 -4.12 -5.66 -4.32
CA ILE A 69 -3.38 -5.26 -5.51
C ILE A 69 -2.02 -4.73 -5.08
N GLN A 70 -0.98 -5.14 -5.78
CA GLN A 70 0.29 -4.45 -5.72
C GLN A 70 0.20 -3.23 -6.62
N VAL A 71 0.54 -2.06 -6.08
CA VAL A 71 0.56 -0.81 -6.82
C VAL A 71 2.00 -0.34 -6.95
N LYS A 72 2.36 0.10 -8.15
CA LYS A 72 3.61 0.82 -8.41
C LYS A 72 3.30 2.19 -9.00
N ILE A 73 3.84 3.25 -8.41
CA ILE A 73 3.72 4.62 -8.90
C ILE A 73 5.08 5.28 -9.06
N ALA A 74 5.23 6.08 -10.12
CA ALA A 74 6.44 6.85 -10.41
C ALA A 74 6.08 8.10 -11.25
N GLU A 75 7.02 9.06 -11.30
CA GLU A 75 6.89 10.26 -12.15
C GLU A 75 7.17 9.96 -13.63
N ASP A 76 7.80 8.84 -13.96
CA ASP A 76 7.92 8.35 -15.33
C ASP A 76 8.12 6.82 -15.33
N ALA A 77 8.02 6.20 -16.51
CA ALA A 77 8.09 4.74 -16.65
C ALA A 77 9.50 4.14 -16.55
N VAL A 78 10.56 4.97 -16.57
CA VAL A 78 11.97 4.54 -16.56
C VAL A 78 12.70 4.89 -15.26
N SER A 79 12.06 5.66 -14.38
CA SER A 79 12.59 6.10 -13.11
C SER A 79 12.86 4.94 -12.17
N GLU A 80 14.04 4.95 -11.56
CA GLU A 80 14.38 4.06 -10.44
C GLU A 80 13.74 4.54 -9.13
N ASP A 81 13.29 5.79 -9.08
CA ASP A 81 12.55 6.39 -7.98
C ASP A 81 11.05 6.10 -8.13
N TYR A 82 10.58 5.04 -7.46
CA TYR A 82 9.18 4.63 -7.45
C TYR A 82 8.72 4.22 -6.06
N LEU A 83 7.41 4.35 -5.80
CA LEU A 83 6.78 3.71 -4.66
C LEU A 83 6.11 2.41 -5.10
N GLN A 84 6.32 1.36 -4.33
CA GLN A 84 5.63 0.09 -4.49
C GLN A 84 5.05 -0.35 -3.14
N PHE A 85 3.74 -0.63 -3.13
CA PHE A 85 3.01 -0.99 -1.92
C PHE A 85 1.78 -1.84 -2.24
N THR A 86 1.31 -2.61 -1.27
CA THR A 86 0.10 -3.42 -1.39
C THR A 86 -1.09 -2.64 -0.85
N VAL A 87 -2.18 -2.60 -1.61
CA VAL A 87 -3.46 -2.04 -1.18
C VAL A 87 -4.41 -3.19 -0.91
N LYS A 88 -4.98 -3.22 0.30
CA LYS A 88 -5.95 -4.21 0.75
C LYS A 88 -7.24 -3.51 1.17
N PRO A 89 -8.41 -4.16 1.04
CA PRO A 89 -9.65 -3.61 1.58
C PRO A 89 -9.55 -3.38 3.10
N ASN A 90 -10.08 -2.25 3.58
CA ASN A 90 -10.19 -1.92 5.01
C ASN A 90 -8.87 -1.94 5.78
N ASP A 91 -7.73 -1.69 5.12
CA ASP A 91 -6.42 -1.66 5.76
C ASP A 91 -5.61 -0.43 5.32
N GLY A 92 -4.66 -0.04 6.15
CA GLY A 92 -3.71 1.03 5.84
C GLY A 92 -2.72 0.62 4.75
N ILE A 93 -2.25 1.61 3.98
CA ILE A 93 -1.18 1.38 3.01
C ILE A 93 0.15 1.51 3.73
N PHE A 94 0.86 0.40 3.86
CA PHE A 94 2.19 0.37 4.44
C PHE A 94 3.25 0.66 3.38
N ILE A 95 4.12 1.64 3.63
CA ILE A 95 5.23 2.01 2.76
C ILE A 95 6.54 1.79 3.53
N GLY A 96 7.29 0.77 3.12
CA GLY A 96 8.62 0.48 3.67
C GLY A 96 9.74 1.13 2.86
N TYR A 97 10.82 1.52 3.55
CA TYR A 97 12.02 2.08 2.92
C TYR A 97 13.24 1.21 3.20
N VAL A 98 14.12 1.08 2.20
CA VAL A 98 15.37 0.32 2.33
C VAL A 98 16.48 1.09 3.06
N SER A 99 16.40 2.43 3.07
CA SER A 99 17.33 3.30 3.79
C SER A 99 16.70 4.67 4.11
N ALA A 100 17.36 5.48 4.93
CA ALA A 100 16.91 6.85 5.23
C ALA A 100 17.02 7.78 4.01
N GLU A 101 18.02 7.56 3.15
CA GLU A 101 18.16 8.27 1.88
C GLU A 101 16.99 7.93 0.94
N HIS A 102 16.60 6.66 0.86
CA HIS A 102 15.43 6.24 0.08
C HIS A 102 14.14 6.88 0.62
N GLU A 103 13.98 6.94 1.95
CA GLU A 103 12.85 7.64 2.56
C GLU A 103 12.82 9.13 2.19
N ALA A 104 13.95 9.83 2.30
CA ALA A 104 14.05 11.24 1.96
C ALA A 104 13.74 11.49 0.48
N ALA A 105 14.25 10.62 -0.41
CA ALA A 105 14.00 10.69 -1.85
C ALA A 105 12.52 10.44 -2.19
N MET A 106 11.87 9.49 -1.49
CA MET A 106 10.49 9.10 -1.77
C MET A 106 9.45 9.99 -1.09
N ARG A 107 9.83 10.84 -0.13
CA ARG A 107 8.93 11.73 0.61
C ARG A 107 7.95 12.53 -0.27
N PRO A 108 8.37 13.15 -1.39
CA PRO A 108 7.44 13.87 -2.27
C PRO A 108 6.35 12.96 -2.86
N LEU A 109 6.70 11.73 -3.28
CA LEU A 109 5.73 10.78 -3.83
C LEU A 109 4.75 10.32 -2.73
N VAL A 110 5.22 10.12 -1.50
CA VAL A 110 4.39 9.71 -0.36
C VAL A 110 3.39 10.79 0.00
N GLU A 111 3.84 12.04 0.11
CA GLU A 111 2.98 13.20 0.41
C GLU A 111 1.93 13.42 -0.67
N ARG A 112 2.33 13.29 -1.94
CA ARG A 112 1.42 13.39 -3.09
C ARG A 112 0.39 12.25 -3.09
N CYS A 113 0.82 11.02 -2.81
CA CYS A 113 -0.06 9.85 -2.66
C CYS A 113 -1.11 10.08 -1.56
N ALA A 114 -0.67 10.48 -0.36
CA ALA A 114 -1.56 10.77 0.76
C ALA A 114 -2.59 11.86 0.41
N ARG A 115 -2.15 12.95 -0.23
CA ARG A 115 -3.02 14.04 -0.68
C ARG A 115 -4.09 13.58 -1.66
N VAL A 116 -3.73 12.79 -2.66
CA VAL A 116 -4.65 12.26 -3.69
C VAL A 116 -5.70 11.33 -3.09
N LEU A 117 -5.28 10.50 -2.13
CA LEU A 117 -6.16 9.56 -1.46
C LEU A 117 -7.01 10.24 -0.37
N GLY A 118 -6.64 11.45 0.07
CA GLY A 118 -7.23 12.11 1.23
C GLY A 118 -6.87 11.40 2.54
N TYR A 119 -5.70 10.76 2.56
CA TYR A 119 -5.17 10.00 3.70
C TYR A 119 -4.20 10.86 4.51
N GLN A 120 -4.04 10.50 5.78
CA GLN A 120 -3.02 11.03 6.66
C GLN A 120 -1.77 10.14 6.61
N ILE A 121 -0.63 10.69 7.02
CA ILE A 121 0.64 9.97 7.08
C ILE A 121 1.03 9.81 8.54
N GLU A 122 1.20 8.56 8.97
CA GLU A 122 1.72 8.21 10.29
C GLU A 122 3.08 7.54 10.15
N LEU A 123 4.04 7.93 11.01
CA LEU A 123 5.36 7.31 11.08
C LEU A 123 5.34 6.15 12.06
N ILE A 124 5.89 5.00 11.67
CA ILE A 124 5.96 3.77 12.49
C ILE A 124 7.35 3.11 12.47
#